data_AF-A0A8S2FBF5-F1
#
_entry.id   AF-A0A8S2FBF5-F1
#
_cell.length_a   1.000
_cell.length_b   1.000
_cell.length_c   1.000
_cell.angle_alpha   90.00
_cell.angle_beta   90.00
_cell.angle_gamma   90.00
#
_symmetry.space_group_name_H-M   'P 1'
#
loop_
_entity.id
_entity.type
_entity.pdbx_description
1 polymer ?
#
loop_
_entity_poly.entity_id
_entity_poly.type
_entity_poly.pdbx_seq_one_letter_code
_entity_poly.pdbx_strand_id
1 'polypeptide(L)'
;MGNGARSFSSSYISLNAAFSSILLYANQKSVANDTDSDGIIDQYKIDFIVPLAGAYKIGNIDAWLFFDYELRGRQSVVMETLALISLVPPKSVYSNNVTVYGQLVFEQRKPIQSSGVDSSLNTSILTYDNGAVPVLNTILDNYFTRNYYTTFQQQYAS
;
A
#
# COMPACT_ATOMS: atom_id res chain seq x y z
N MET A 1 1.73 20.16 10.60
CA MET A 1 1.11 19.06 9.83
C MET A 1 -0.17 18.68 10.54
N GLY A 2 -1.33 18.86 9.91
CA GLY A 2 -2.63 18.70 10.59
C GLY A 2 -2.88 17.27 11.05
N ASN A 3 -3.39 17.10 12.26
CA ASN A 3 -3.94 15.83 12.77
C ASN A 3 -5.22 15.49 11.99
N GLY A 4 -5.08 14.98 10.77
CA GLY A 4 -6.16 14.35 10.02
C GLY A 4 -6.53 13.01 10.65
N ALA A 5 -7.79 12.61 10.56
CA ALA A 5 -8.21 11.27 10.96
C ALA A 5 -7.48 10.24 10.08
N ARG A 6 -6.76 9.32 10.72
CA ARG A 6 -6.02 8.25 10.04
C ARG A 6 -6.72 6.93 10.31
N SER A 7 -6.85 6.11 9.27
CA SER A 7 -7.38 4.77 9.40
C SER A 7 -6.35 3.74 8.98
N PHE A 8 -6.46 2.53 9.53
CA PHE A 8 -5.57 1.42 9.25
C PHE A 8 -6.35 0.13 9.07
N SER A 9 -5.90 -0.66 8.10
CA SER A 9 -6.31 -2.05 7.89
C SER A 9 -5.13 -2.82 7.33
N SER A 10 -5.05 -4.08 7.71
CA SER A 10 -4.09 -5.06 7.22
C SER A 10 -4.76 -6.43 7.09
N SER A 11 -4.24 -7.28 6.21
CA SER A 11 -4.56 -8.70 6.19
C SER A 11 -4.03 -9.45 7.42
N TYR A 12 -3.03 -8.90 8.12
CA TYR A 12 -2.45 -9.47 9.32
C TYR A 12 -3.19 -9.01 10.59
N ILE A 13 -3.80 -9.96 11.29
CA ILE A 13 -4.59 -9.69 12.51
C ILE A 13 -3.73 -9.04 13.61
N SER A 14 -2.47 -9.47 13.74
CA SER A 14 -1.52 -8.91 14.73
C SER A 14 -1.24 -7.43 14.49
N LEU A 15 -1.09 -7.01 13.23
CA LEU A 15 -0.92 -5.60 12.87
C LEU A 15 -2.18 -4.79 13.17
N ASN A 16 -3.37 -5.31 12.83
CA ASN A 16 -4.63 -4.64 13.14
C ASN A 16 -4.79 -4.37 14.64
N ALA A 17 -4.44 -5.33 15.49
CA ALA A 17 -4.48 -5.19 16.94
C ALA A 17 -3.46 -4.17 17.48
N ALA A 18 -2.28 -4.07 16.87
CA ALA A 18 -1.25 -3.12 17.27
C ALA A 18 -1.64 -1.66 16.96
N PHE A 19 -2.35 -1.42 15.85
CA PHE A 19 -2.73 -0.08 15.41
C PHE A 19 -4.11 0.40 15.89
N SER A 20 -4.97 -0.50 16.38
CA SER A 20 -6.34 -0.14 16.80
C SER A 20 -6.43 0.84 17.97
N SER A 21 -5.36 1.01 18.74
CA SER A 21 -5.28 1.96 19.86
C SER A 21 -4.92 3.39 19.41
N ILE A 22 -4.42 3.55 18.19
CA ILE A 22 -3.87 4.82 17.67
C ILE A 22 -4.61 5.29 16.42
N LEU A 23 -5.13 4.36 15.60
CA LEU A 23 -5.76 4.62 14.31
C LEU A 23 -7.17 4.05 14.26
N LEU A 24 -8.05 4.70 13.49
CA LEU A 24 -9.39 4.17 13.25
C LEU A 24 -9.30 2.90 12.41
N TYR A 25 -10.03 1.86 12.81
CA TYR A 25 -10.07 0.65 12.01
C TYR A 25 -10.89 0.86 10.74
N ALA A 26 -10.33 0.51 9.58
CA ALA A 26 -11.06 0.43 8.32
C ALA A 26 -11.35 -1.03 8.00
N ASN A 27 -12.53 -1.34 7.47
CA ASN A 27 -12.76 -2.65 6.89
C ASN A 27 -12.15 -2.68 5.49
N GLN A 28 -11.38 -3.73 5.20
CA GLN A 28 -10.78 -3.94 3.88
C GLN A 28 -11.34 -5.24 3.29
N LYS A 29 -11.63 -5.20 1.99
CA LYS A 29 -11.78 -6.40 1.17
C LYS A 29 -10.82 -6.30 -0.01
N SER A 30 -10.04 -7.34 -0.25
CA SER A 30 -9.22 -7.46 -1.46
C SER A 30 -9.68 -8.65 -2.30
N VAL A 31 -9.64 -8.47 -3.62
CA VAL A 31 -9.89 -9.51 -4.60
C VAL A 31 -8.77 -9.45 -5.61
N ALA A 32 -8.01 -10.54 -5.69
CA ALA A 32 -7.03 -10.78 -6.73
C ALA A 32 -7.76 -11.35 -7.96
N ASN A 33 -7.41 -10.87 -9.15
CA ASN A 33 -7.96 -11.35 -10.40
C ASN A 33 -6.81 -11.72 -11.34
N ASP A 34 -6.86 -12.94 -11.83
CA ASP A 34 -5.99 -13.49 -12.86
C ASP A 34 -6.82 -13.51 -14.15
N THR A 35 -6.51 -12.61 -15.08
CA THR A 35 -7.34 -12.35 -16.25
C THR A 35 -7.10 -13.33 -17.39
N ASP A 36 -5.91 -13.92 -17.48
CA ASP A 36 -5.53 -14.88 -18.52
C ASP A 36 -5.39 -16.32 -18.01
N SER A 37 -5.60 -16.53 -16.70
CA SER A 37 -5.55 -17.82 -16.01
C SER A 37 -4.18 -18.50 -16.09
N ASP A 38 -3.10 -17.73 -16.16
CA ASP A 38 -1.73 -18.24 -16.19
C ASP A 38 -1.18 -18.60 -14.78
N GLY A 39 -1.97 -18.32 -13.73
CA GLY A 39 -1.61 -18.54 -12.33
C GLY A 39 -0.84 -17.37 -11.71
N ILE A 40 -0.70 -16.25 -12.42
CA ILE A 40 -0.11 -14.99 -11.96
C ILE A 40 -1.25 -13.98 -11.79
N ILE A 41 -1.22 -13.23 -10.68
CA ILE A 41 -2.25 -12.22 -10.44
C ILE A 41 -1.96 -10.97 -11.27
N ASP A 42 -2.84 -10.66 -12.21
CA ASP A 42 -2.75 -9.46 -13.05
C ASP A 42 -3.28 -8.20 -12.36
N GLN A 43 -4.37 -8.34 -11.60
CA GLN A 43 -5.12 -7.21 -11.07
C GLN A 43 -5.50 -7.41 -9.61
N TYR A 44 -5.44 -6.32 -8.85
CA TYR A 44 -5.96 -6.26 -7.49
C TYR A 44 -7.05 -5.21 -7.39
N LYS A 45 -8.22 -5.64 -6.93
CA LYS A 45 -9.27 -4.75 -6.47
C LYS A 45 -9.24 -4.69 -4.94
N ILE A 46 -9.14 -3.50 -4.38
CA ILE A 46 -9.14 -3.28 -2.93
C ILE A 46 -10.23 -2.29 -2.58
N ASP A 47 -11.19 -2.73 -1.78
CA ASP A 47 -12.27 -1.91 -1.26
C ASP A 47 -11.98 -1.56 0.20
N PHE A 48 -11.94 -0.27 0.52
CA PHE A 48 -11.80 0.25 1.89
C PHE A 48 -13.10 0.89 2.34
N ILE A 49 -13.59 0.46 3.51
CA ILE A 49 -14.77 1.03 4.17
C ILE A 49 -14.29 1.68 5.47
N VAL A 50 -14.24 3.01 5.48
CA VAL A 50 -13.83 3.80 6.63
C VAL A 50 -15.08 4.35 7.33
N PRO A 51 -15.41 3.89 8.55
CA PRO A 51 -16.55 4.42 9.29
C PRO A 51 -16.23 5.83 9.80
N LEU A 52 -16.85 6.84 9.22
CA LEU A 52 -16.73 8.23 9.65
C LEU A 52 -17.85 8.55 10.65
N ALA A 53 -17.48 8.90 11.88
CA ALA A 53 -18.44 9.16 12.96
C ALA A 53 -19.15 10.54 12.90
N GLY A 54 -18.94 11.34 11.84
CA GLY A 54 -19.49 12.69 11.73
C GLY A 54 -19.32 13.33 10.35
N ALA A 55 -19.82 14.57 10.21
CA ALA A 55 -19.69 15.37 8.98
C ALA A 55 -18.27 15.94 8.82
N TYR A 56 -17.34 15.10 8.38
CA TYR A 56 -15.97 15.53 8.08
C TYR A 56 -15.88 16.14 6.68
N LYS A 57 -15.16 17.26 6.57
CA LYS A 57 -14.69 17.76 5.27
C LYS A 57 -13.38 17.06 4.95
N ILE A 58 -13.40 16.18 3.96
CA ILE A 58 -12.20 15.49 3.50
C ILE A 58 -11.45 16.44 2.56
N GLY A 59 -10.25 16.87 2.95
CA GLY A 59 -9.39 17.73 2.12
C GLY A 59 -8.52 16.93 1.16
N ASN A 60 -7.94 15.84 1.66
CA ASN A 60 -7.06 14.92 0.95
C ASN A 60 -7.25 13.51 1.52
N ILE A 61 -7.02 12.50 0.68
CA ILE A 61 -6.97 11.09 1.06
C ILE A 61 -5.62 10.56 0.61
N ASP A 62 -4.79 10.14 1.56
CA ASP A 62 -3.52 9.49 1.29
C ASP A 62 -3.64 8.02 1.71
N ALA A 63 -3.67 7.12 0.74
CA ALA A 63 -3.70 5.69 0.96
C ALA A 63 -2.30 5.09 0.76
N TRP A 64 -1.80 4.46 1.80
CA TRP A 64 -0.52 3.76 1.82
C TRP A 64 -0.80 2.26 1.77
N LEU A 65 -0.42 1.63 0.67
CA LEU A 65 -0.60 0.20 0.44
C LEU A 65 0.73 -0.51 0.64
N PHE A 66 0.75 -1.53 1.49
CA PHE A 66 1.89 -2.43 1.68
C PHE A 66 1.55 -3.78 1.07
N PHE A 67 2.43 -4.33 0.26
CA PHE A 67 2.21 -5.61 -0.39
C PHE A 67 3.53 -6.31 -0.73
N ASP A 68 3.46 -7.63 -0.82
CA ASP A 68 4.56 -8.45 -1.31
C ASP A 68 4.63 -8.36 -2.84
N TYR A 69 5.83 -8.15 -3.36
CA TYR A 69 6.11 -8.04 -4.78
C TYR A 69 7.16 -9.08 -5.18
N GLU A 70 6.85 -9.82 -6.24
CA GLU A 70 7.74 -10.80 -6.83
C GLU A 70 7.93 -10.52 -8.32
N LEU A 71 9.17 -10.25 -8.71
CA LEU A 71 9.57 -10.21 -10.11
C LEU A 71 10.13 -11.59 -10.47
N ARG A 72 9.51 -12.26 -11.45
CA ARG A 72 9.97 -13.55 -11.99
C ARG A 72 10.53 -13.39 -13.40
N GLY A 73 11.68 -14.01 -13.66
CA GLY A 73 12.35 -13.97 -14.95
C GLY A 73 13.74 -14.61 -14.87
N ARG A 74 14.71 -14.05 -15.60
CA ARG A 74 16.13 -14.45 -15.44
C ARG A 74 16.70 -14.03 -14.08
N GLN A 75 16.20 -12.92 -13.55
CA GLN A 75 16.41 -12.49 -12.18
C GLN A 75 15.10 -12.71 -11.41
N SER A 76 15.21 -13.25 -10.20
CA SER A 76 14.12 -13.27 -9.23
C SER A 76 14.37 -12.21 -8.16
N VAL A 77 13.38 -11.36 -7.90
CA VAL A 77 13.40 -10.41 -6.78
C VAL A 77 12.15 -10.63 -5.96
N VAL A 78 12.32 -10.87 -4.66
CA VAL A 78 11.22 -10.97 -3.69
C VAL A 78 11.40 -9.84 -2.70
N MET A 79 10.40 -8.98 -2.58
CA MET A 79 10.46 -7.85 -1.66
C MET A 79 9.08 -7.43 -1.16
N GLU A 80 9.01 -6.91 0.06
CA GLU A 80 7.87 -6.10 0.49
C GLU A 80 8.01 -4.68 -0.10
N THR A 81 6.92 -4.09 -0.58
CA THR A 81 6.93 -2.77 -1.20
C THR A 81 5.72 -1.93 -0.78
N LEU A 82 5.77 -0.65 -1.13
CA LEU A 82 4.76 0.35 -0.79
C LEU A 82 4.23 1.04 -2.05
N ALA A 83 2.95 1.34 -2.07
CA ALA A 83 2.37 2.28 -2.99
C ALA A 83 1.67 3.41 -2.25
N LEU A 84 1.95 4.65 -2.65
CA LEU A 84 1.25 5.83 -2.20
C LEU A 84 0.23 6.24 -3.26
N ILE A 85 -1.03 6.28 -2.87
CA ILE A 85 -2.12 6.84 -3.66
C ILE A 85 -2.58 8.10 -2.93
N SER A 86 -2.34 9.28 -3.54
CA SER A 86 -2.79 10.55 -2.99
C SER A 86 -3.88 11.13 -3.86
N LEU A 87 -5.02 11.42 -3.23
CA LEU A 87 -6.22 11.90 -3.88
C LEU A 87 -6.63 13.20 -3.23
N VAL A 88 -6.87 14.21 -4.04
CA VAL A 88 -7.64 15.38 -3.62
C VAL A 88 -9.07 15.08 -4.04
N PRO A 89 -9.96 14.64 -3.12
CA PRO A 89 -11.34 14.44 -3.49
C PRO A 89 -11.89 15.76 -4.04
N PRO A 90 -12.61 15.76 -5.18
CA PRO A 90 -13.21 16.98 -5.68
C PRO A 90 -14.06 17.63 -4.58
N LYS A 91 -14.12 18.96 -4.56
CA LYS A 91 -14.93 19.75 -3.60
C LYS A 91 -16.40 19.29 -3.50
N SER A 92 -16.85 18.49 -4.47
CA SER A 92 -18.19 17.93 -4.64
C SER A 92 -18.24 16.40 -4.51
N VAL A 93 -17.34 15.73 -3.77
CA VAL A 93 -17.58 14.34 -3.34
C VAL A 93 -18.73 14.35 -2.32
N TYR A 94 -19.94 14.49 -2.85
CA TYR A 94 -21.20 14.15 -2.19
C TYR A 94 -21.48 12.64 -2.29
N SER A 95 -20.62 11.89 -2.99
CA SER A 95 -20.71 10.45 -3.15
C SER A 95 -19.96 9.74 -2.00
N ASN A 96 -20.59 8.72 -1.42
CA ASN A 96 -20.02 7.93 -0.32
C ASN A 96 -18.88 6.98 -0.78
N ASN A 97 -18.40 7.14 -2.01
CA ASN A 97 -17.47 6.25 -2.68
C ASN A 97 -16.54 7.06 -3.59
N VAL A 98 -15.27 6.67 -3.56
CA VAL A 98 -14.20 7.13 -4.46
C VAL A 98 -13.53 5.88 -5.00
N THR A 99 -13.38 5.80 -6.32
CA THR A 99 -12.71 4.69 -7.00
C THR A 99 -11.49 5.23 -7.73
N VAL A 100 -10.36 4.54 -7.59
CA VAL A 100 -9.10 4.93 -8.22
C VAL A 100 -8.58 3.76 -9.05
N TYR A 101 -8.20 4.08 -10.28
CA TYR A 101 -7.57 3.16 -11.21
C TYR A 101 -6.17 3.65 -11.52
N GLY A 102 -5.23 2.72 -11.55
CA GLY A 102 -3.84 3.00 -11.86
C GLY A 102 -3.04 1.72 -11.94
N GLN A 103 -1.74 1.90 -12.14
CA GLN A 103 -0.80 0.80 -12.32
C GLN A 103 0.32 0.92 -11.31
N LEU A 104 0.77 -0.23 -10.82
CA LEU A 104 1.98 -0.35 -10.04
C LEU A 104 3.16 -0.51 -10.99
N VAL A 105 4.13 0.38 -10.89
CA VAL A 105 5.32 0.39 -11.73
C VAL A 105 6.52 0.08 -10.87
N PHE A 106 7.33 -0.88 -11.30
CA PHE A 106 8.59 -1.22 -10.66
C PHE A 106 9.69 -0.22 -11.06
N GLU A 107 10.31 0.38 -10.07
CA GLU A 107 11.35 1.39 -10.23
C GLU A 107 12.69 0.89 -9.69
N GLN A 108 13.77 1.29 -10.36
CA GLN A 108 15.13 0.85 -10.07
C GLN A 108 16.06 2.07 -9.94
N ARG A 109 16.72 2.22 -8.78
CA ARG A 109 17.83 3.19 -8.60
C ARG A 109 19.18 2.62 -8.98
N LYS A 110 19.28 1.30 -8.96
CA LYS A 110 20.45 0.54 -9.43
C LYS A 110 19.98 -0.47 -10.46
N PRO A 111 20.75 -0.69 -11.54
CA PRO A 111 20.42 -1.71 -12.51
C PRO A 111 20.25 -3.07 -11.82
N ILE A 112 19.16 -3.75 -12.13
CA ILE A 112 18.97 -5.14 -11.72
C ILE A 112 20.04 -6.03 -12.36
N GLN A 113 20.51 -7.04 -11.63
CA GLN A 113 21.45 -8.01 -12.18
C GLN A 113 20.82 -8.81 -13.33
N SER A 114 21.64 -9.30 -14.25
CA SER A 114 21.18 -10.01 -15.45
C SER A 114 20.61 -11.40 -15.15
N SER A 115 21.01 -12.03 -14.04
CA SER A 115 20.54 -13.34 -13.62
C SER A 115 20.84 -13.63 -12.16
N GLY A 116 19.95 -14.38 -11.50
CA GLY A 116 20.12 -14.81 -10.12
C GLY A 116 18.92 -14.53 -9.24
N VAL A 117 19.11 -14.65 -7.93
CA VAL A 117 18.09 -14.34 -6.92
C VAL A 117 18.61 -13.21 -6.06
N ASP A 118 17.89 -12.09 -6.04
CA ASP A 118 18.17 -10.99 -5.12
C ASP A 118 17.18 -11.08 -3.95
N SER A 119 17.69 -11.54 -2.81
CA SER A 119 16.95 -11.62 -1.55
C SER A 119 17.29 -10.48 -0.58
N SER A 120 18.04 -9.46 -1.03
CA SER A 120 18.48 -8.37 -0.14
C SER A 120 17.32 -7.54 0.41
N LEU A 121 16.17 -7.56 -0.28
CA LEU A 121 14.94 -6.86 0.10
C LEU A 121 13.83 -7.81 0.58
N ASN A 122 14.15 -9.09 0.81
CA ASN A 122 13.22 -10.10 1.33
C ASN A 122 13.04 -9.97 2.87
N THR A 123 13.05 -8.74 3.36
CA THR A 123 12.78 -8.39 4.76
C THR A 123 11.61 -7.41 4.78
N SER A 124 10.70 -7.67 5.72
CA SER A 124 9.54 -6.82 5.97
C SER A 124 9.99 -5.38 6.23
N ILE A 125 9.32 -4.41 5.58
CA ILE A 125 9.48 -2.99 5.91
C ILE A 125 8.77 -2.72 7.25
N LEU A 126 7.71 -3.48 7.54
CA LEU A 126 7.00 -3.46 8.80
C LEU A 126 7.74 -4.30 9.84
N THR A 127 8.65 -3.68 10.59
CA THR A 127 9.24 -4.31 11.78
C THR A 127 8.29 -4.18 12.97
N TYR A 128 7.73 -5.31 13.40
CA TYR A 128 6.99 -5.42 14.65
C TYR A 128 7.83 -6.25 15.61
N ASP A 129 8.78 -5.60 16.29
CA ASP A 129 9.63 -6.25 17.27
C ASP A 129 9.14 -5.91 18.68
N ASN A 130 8.87 -6.93 19.50
CA ASN A 130 8.53 -6.80 20.92
C ASN A 130 7.37 -5.84 21.29
N GLY A 131 6.29 -5.82 20.51
CA GLY A 131 5.06 -5.10 20.89
C GLY A 131 5.12 -3.58 20.71
N ALA A 132 6.20 -3.05 20.16
CA ALA A 132 6.28 -1.64 19.80
C ALA A 132 5.44 -1.36 18.55
N VAL A 133 4.63 -0.31 18.60
CA VAL A 133 3.85 0.14 17.43
C VAL A 133 4.82 0.69 16.38
N PRO A 134 4.81 0.18 15.13
CA PRO A 134 5.68 0.70 14.08
C PRO A 134 5.41 2.18 13.80
N VAL A 135 6.47 2.97 13.72
CA VAL A 135 6.38 4.40 13.43
C VAL A 135 6.30 4.60 11.91
N LEU A 136 5.18 5.14 11.42
CA LEU A 136 4.94 5.33 9.99
C LEU A 136 6.06 6.08 9.27
N ASN A 137 6.62 7.14 9.87
CA ASN A 137 7.72 7.90 9.25
C ASN A 137 8.95 7.02 9.01
N THR A 138 9.31 6.16 9.97
CA THR A 138 10.43 5.23 9.84
C THR A 138 10.18 4.20 8.74
N ILE A 139 8.94 3.71 8.63
CA ILE A 139 8.53 2.81 7.55
C ILE A 139 8.70 3.49 6.18
N LEU A 140 8.27 4.75 6.05
CA LEU A 140 8.41 5.52 4.82
C LEU A 140 9.87 5.79 4.47
N ASP A 141 10.70 6.19 5.44
CA ASP A 141 12.12 6.44 5.22
C ASP A 141 12.85 5.17 4.77
N ASN A 142 12.56 4.03 5.40
CA ASN A 142 13.11 2.73 5.01
C ASN A 142 12.67 2.32 3.61
N TYR A 143 11.44 2.65 3.22
CA TYR A 143 10.95 2.41 1.87
C TYR A 143 11.64 3.28 0.83
N PHE A 144 11.69 4.60 1.05
CA PHE A 144 12.25 5.56 0.11
C PHE A 144 13.77 5.47 -0.03
N THR A 145 14.46 4.65 0.77
CA THR A 145 15.91 4.40 0.65
C THR A 145 16.24 3.14 -0.14
N ARG A 146 15.25 2.29 -0.49
CA ARG A 146 15.49 1.04 -1.24
C ARG A 146 16.00 1.31 -2.67
N ASN A 147 16.82 0.38 -3.16
CA ASN A 147 17.31 0.41 -4.55
C ASN A 147 16.24 -0.02 -5.55
N TYR A 148 15.30 -0.87 -5.12
CA TYR A 148 14.13 -1.29 -5.86
C TYR A 148 12.88 -0.92 -5.08
N TYR A 149 11.91 -0.33 -5.75
CA TYR A 149 10.68 0.15 -5.14
C TYR A 149 9.56 0.19 -6.17
N THR A 150 8.33 0.40 -5.75
CA THR A 150 7.17 0.58 -6.62
C THR A 150 6.61 2.00 -6.57
N THR A 151 6.12 2.49 -7.69
CA THR A 151 5.30 3.71 -7.72
C THR A 151 3.90 3.38 -8.20
N PHE A 152 2.92 4.11 -7.70
CA PHE A 152 1.57 4.03 -8.22
C PHE A 152 1.36 5.16 -9.22
N GLN A 153 1.10 4.79 -10.47
CA GLN A 153 0.76 5.72 -11.53
C GLN A 153 -0.76 5.76 -11.65
N GLN A 154 -1.37 6.79 -11.06
CA GLN A 154 -2.81 7.03 -11.17
C GLN A 154 -3.17 7.35 -12.61
N GLN A 155 -4.15 6.62 -13.15
CA GLN A 155 -4.69 6.84 -14.49
C GLN A 155 -6.01 7.61 -14.41
N TYR A 156 -6.88 7.24 -13.48
CA TYR A 156 -8.20 7.85 -13.33
C TYR A 156 -8.71 7.73 -11.89
N ALA A 157 -9.50 8.72 -11.46
CA ALA A 157 -10.21 8.71 -10.19
C ALA A 157 -11.64 9.25 -10.40
N SER A 158 -12.64 8.57 -9.84
CA SER A 158 -14.06 8.92 -9.91
C SER A 158 -14.75 8.83 -8.55
#